data_AF-A0A0F9G577-F1
#
_entry.id   AF-A0A0F9G577-F1
#
_cell.length_a   1.000
_cell.length_b   1.000
_cell.length_c   1.000
_cell.angle_alpha   90.00
_cell.angle_beta   90.00
_cell.angle_gamma   90.00
#
_symmetry.space_group_name_H-M   'P 1'
#
loop_
_entity.id
_entity.type
_entity.pdbx_description
1 polymer ?
#
loop_
_entity_poly.entity_id
_entity_poly.type
_entity_poly.pdbx_seq_one_letter_code
_entity_poly.pdbx_strand_id
1 'polypeptide(L)' 'MEKIPEGEKMIKRLEELLEEIRKEPSEDEYHLSARQLEFFNIVEDFRTGGDYNLWCHYTARLNQILNSKYSKE' A
#
# COMPACT_ATOMS: atom_id res chain seq x y z
N MET A 1 24.04 16.97 -2.91
CA MET A 1 23.09 15.88 -2.53
C MET A 1 21.70 16.47 -2.60
N GLU A 2 20.96 16.19 -3.67
CA GLU A 2 19.54 16.59 -3.75
C GLU A 2 18.76 15.84 -2.66
N LYS A 3 18.06 16.60 -1.82
CA LYS A 3 17.13 16.02 -0.85
C LYS A 3 15.89 15.59 -1.63
N ILE A 4 15.69 14.28 -1.76
CA ILE A 4 14.45 13.72 -2.31
C ILE A 4 13.28 14.31 -1.50
N PRO A 5 12.29 14.96 -2.14
CA PRO A 5 11.09 15.48 -1.50
C PRO A 5 10.40 14.41 -0.65
N GLU A 6 9.84 14.76 0.51
CA GLU A 6 9.20 13.79 1.40
C GLU A 6 8.07 13.01 0.72
N GLY A 7 7.31 13.66 -0.17
CA GLY A 7 6.28 13.00 -0.98
C GLY A 7 6.82 11.91 -1.92
N GLU A 8 8.00 12.13 -2.52
CA GLU A 8 8.63 11.11 -3.39
C GLU A 8 9.12 9.90 -2.58
N LYS A 9 9.56 10.11 -1.34
CA LYS A 9 9.93 9.01 -0.43
C LYS A 9 8.72 8.19 -0.01
N MET A 10 7.59 8.83 0.28
CA MET A 10 6.33 8.15 0.63
C MET A 10 5.81 7.31 -0.53
N ILE A 11 5.80 7.88 -1.74
CA ILE A 11 5.41 7.16 -2.97
C ILE A 11 6.30 5.94 -3.18
N LYS A 12 7.62 6.10 -3.08
CA LYS A 12 8.56 4.99 -3.23
C LYS A 12 8.30 3.89 -2.19
N ARG A 13 8.04 4.27 -0.93
CA ARG A 13 7.75 3.30 0.14
C ARG A 13 6.44 2.56 -0.11
N LEU A 14 5.40 3.23 -0.63
CA LEU A 14 4.15 2.57 -1.00
C LEU A 14 4.36 1.51 -2.10
N GLU A 15 5.13 1.83 -3.14
CA GLU A 15 5.45 0.87 -4.20
C GLU A 15 6.24 -0.34 -3.68
N GLU A 16 7.21 -0.10 -2.78
CA GLU A 16 7.95 -1.17 -2.11
C GLU A 16 7.02 -2.05 -1.26
N LEU A 17 6.12 -1.45 -0.48
CA LEU A 17 5.15 -2.17 0.35
C LEU A 17 4.20 -3.02 -0.49
N LEU A 18 3.70 -2.52 -1.62
CA LEU A 18 2.85 -3.31 -2.52
C LEU A 18 3.57 -4.57 -3.01
N GLU A 19 4.84 -4.45 -3.40
CA GLU A 19 5.66 -5.58 -3.85
C GLU A 19 5.99 -6.56 -2.71
N GLU A 20 6.22 -6.06 -1.50
CA GLU A 20 6.41 -6.91 -0.32
C GLU A 20 5.12 -7.67 0.03
N ILE A 21 3.97 -6.98 0.14
CA ILE A 21 2.65 -7.56 0.44
C ILE A 21 2.27 -8.62 -0.60
N ARG A 22 2.58 -8.37 -1.87
CA ARG A 22 2.36 -9.34 -2.97
C ARG A 22 3.12 -10.65 -2.76
N LYS A 23 4.31 -10.60 -2.16
CA LYS A 23 5.18 -11.76 -1.93
C LYS A 23 4.96 -12.42 -0.57
N GLU A 24 4.29 -11.74 0.36
CA GLU A 24 3.91 -12.35 1.63
C GLU A 24 3.04 -13.60 1.39
N PRO A 25 3.19 -14.67 2.18
CA PRO A 25 2.23 -15.76 2.16
C PRO A 25 0.82 -15.21 2.44
N SER A 26 -0.20 -15.89 1.91
CA SER A 26 -1.58 -15.58 2.28
C SER A 26 -1.80 -16.03 3.73
N GLU A 27 -1.81 -15.07 4.65
CA GLU A 27 -2.23 -15.29 6.04
C GLU A 27 -3.76 -15.27 6.13
N ASP A 28 -4.31 -15.70 7.26
CA ASP A 28 -5.75 -15.79 7.50
C ASP A 28 -6.49 -14.49 7.13
N GLU A 29 -7.67 -14.59 6.51
CA GLU A 29 -8.43 -13.47 5.91
C GLU A 29 -8.80 -12.37 6.93
N TYR A 30 -8.73 -12.71 8.23
CA TYR A 30 -9.11 -11.85 9.33
C TYR A 30 -7.97 -11.02 9.95
N HIS A 31 -6.72 -11.14 9.47
CA HIS A 31 -5.57 -10.44 10.05
C HIS A 31 -4.83 -9.61 9.01
N LEU A 32 -4.59 -8.33 9.36
CA LEU A 32 -3.71 -7.46 8.58
C LEU A 32 -2.25 -7.76 8.91
N SER A 33 -1.42 -7.94 7.88
CA SER A 33 0.02 -8.03 8.05
C SER A 33 0.60 -6.69 8.51
N ALA A 34 1.78 -6.71 9.14
CA ALA A 34 2.48 -5.50 9.55
C ALA A 34 2.72 -4.54 8.36
N ARG A 35 2.93 -5.09 7.16
CA ARG A 35 3.13 -4.31 5.94
C ARG A 35 1.85 -3.68 5.43
N GLN A 36 0.72 -4.39 5.51
CA GLN A 36 -0.59 -3.82 5.19
C GLN A 36 -0.93 -2.67 6.16
N LEU A 37 -0.65 -2.82 7.45
CA LEU A 37 -0.82 -1.75 8.43
C LEU A 37 0.06 -0.53 8.12
N GLU A 38 1.33 -0.75 7.79
CA GLU A 38 2.24 0.33 7.36
C GLU A 38 1.71 1.05 6.11
N PHE A 39 1.25 0.28 5.11
CA PHE A 39 0.65 0.82 3.90
C PHE A 39 -0.55 1.71 4.22
N PHE A 40 -1.47 1.25 5.07
CA PHE A 40 -2.65 2.03 5.44
C PHE A 40 -2.28 3.32 6.17
N ASN A 41 -1.30 3.28 7.07
CA ASN A 41 -0.84 4.49 7.76
C ASN A 41 -0.30 5.55 6.78
N ILE A 42 0.46 5.14 5.76
CA ILE A 42 1.02 6.06 4.76
C ILE A 42 -0.07 6.55 3.79
N VAL A 43 -0.96 5.66 3.34
CA VAL A 43 -1.96 6.03 2.32
C VAL A 43 -3.05 6.95 2.89
N GLU A 44 -3.35 6.84 4.19
CA GLU A 44 -4.37 7.66 4.88
C GLU A 44 -4.01 9.15 4.89
N ASP A 45 -2.72 9.50 4.86
CA ASP A 45 -2.25 10.88 4.74
C ASP A 45 -2.71 11.53 3.42
N PHE A 46 -2.78 10.74 2.34
CA PHE A 46 -3.32 11.21 1.05
C PHE A 46 -4.84 11.44 1.10
N ARG A 47 -5.55 10.75 2.00
CA ARG A 47 -7.01 10.87 2.15
C ARG A 47 -7.44 12.11 2.92
N THR A 48 -6.72 12.45 3.99
CA THR A 48 -7.17 13.42 5.00
C THR A 48 -6.64 14.85 4.79
N GLY A 49 -5.66 15.03 3.91
CA GLY A 49 -5.15 16.36 3.53
C GLY A 49 -4.24 16.39 2.30
N GLY A 50 -4.06 15.25 1.62
CA GLY A 50 -3.20 15.11 0.44
C GLY A 50 -3.97 14.94 -0.86
N ASP A 51 -3.34 14.25 -1.83
CA ASP A 51 -3.91 14.00 -3.15
C ASP A 51 -4.86 12.79 -3.13
N TYR A 52 -6.17 13.08 -3.17
CA TYR A 52 -7.21 12.05 -3.20
C TYR A 52 -7.09 11.09 -4.39
N ASN A 53 -6.56 11.53 -5.54
CA ASN A 53 -6.35 10.64 -6.69
C ASN A 53 -5.25 9.62 -6.39
N LEU A 54 -4.18 10.04 -5.71
CA LEU A 54 -3.14 9.12 -5.25
C LEU A 54 -3.71 8.12 -4.22
N TRP A 55 -4.53 8.58 -3.28
CA TRP A 55 -5.22 7.69 -2.35
C TRP A 55 -6.04 6.62 -3.09
N CYS A 56 -6.88 7.03 -4.06
CA CYS A 56 -7.66 6.11 -4.89
C CYS A 56 -6.77 5.13 -5.66
N HIS A 57 -5.70 5.62 -6.29
CA HIS A 57 -4.77 4.82 -7.09
C HIS A 57 -4.14 3.69 -6.25
N TYR A 58 -3.54 4.05 -5.12
CA TYR A 58 -2.82 3.10 -4.28
C TYR A 58 -3.77 2.11 -3.58
N THR A 59 -4.93 2.57 -3.12
CA THR A 59 -5.94 1.68 -2.53
C THR A 59 -6.45 0.67 -3.57
N ALA A 60 -6.66 1.08 -4.82
CA ALA A 60 -7.05 0.17 -5.89
C ALA A 60 -5.95 -0.87 -6.20
N ARG A 61 -4.68 -0.46 -6.21
CA ARG A 61 -3.53 -1.36 -6.41
C ARG A 61 -3.42 -2.41 -5.31
N LEU A 62 -3.59 -2.01 -4.05
CA LEU A 62 -3.62 -2.95 -2.93
C LEU A 62 -4.75 -3.97 -3.11
N ASN A 63 -5.96 -3.53 -3.42
CA ASN A 63 -7.11 -4.42 -3.65
C ASN A 63 -6.86 -5.45 -4.76
N GLN A 64 -6.18 -5.05 -5.85
CA GLN A 64 -5.80 -5.99 -6.91
C GLN A 64 -4.86 -7.09 -6.40
N ILE A 65 -3.87 -6.73 -5.57
CA ILE A 65 -2.93 -7.68 -4.98
C ILE A 65 -3.67 -8.63 -4.03
N LEU A 66 -4.52 -8.11 -3.14
CA LEU A 66 -5.25 -8.93 -2.18
C LEU A 66 -6.22 -9.88 -2.89
N ASN A 67 -6.97 -9.39 -3.86
CA ASN A 67 -7.86 -10.24 -4.66
C ASN A 67 -7.06 -11.34 -5.37
N SER A 68 -5.88 -11.05 -5.92
CA SER A 68 -5.03 -12.09 -6.52
C SER A 68 -4.51 -13.13 -5.51
N LYS A 69 -4.31 -12.74 -4.25
CA LYS A 69 -3.79 -13.64 -3.19
C LYS A 69 -4.87 -14.50 -2.54
N TYR A 70 -6.09 -14.00 -2.48
CA TYR A 70 -7.23 -14.65 -1.81
C TYR A 70 -8.30 -15.15 -2.78
N SER A 71 -8.13 -14.96 -4.09
CA SER A 71 -9.02 -15.59 -5.09
C SER A 71 -8.85 -17.10 -5.00
N LYS A 72 -9.86 -17.75 -4.43
CA LYS A 72 -10.02 -19.21 -4.41
C LYS A 72 -10.55 -19.65 -5.78
N GLU A 73 -9.72 -19.59 -6.81
CA GLU A 73 -9.92 -20.35 -8.04
C GLU A 73 -9.11 -21.66 -8.01
#